data_AF-A0A6J4UC01-F1
#
_entry.id   AF-A0A6J4UC01-F1
#
_cell.length_a   1.000
_cell.length_b   1.000
_cell.length_c   1.000
_cell.angle_alpha   90.00
_cell.angle_beta   90.00
_cell.angle_gamma   90.00
#
_symmetry.space_group_name_H-M   'P 1'
#
loop_
_entity.id
_entity.type
_entity.pdbx_description
1 polymer ?
#
loop_
_entity_poly.entity_id
_entity_poly.type
_entity_poly.pdbx_seq_one_letter_code
_entity_poly.pdbx_strand_id
1 'polypeptide(L)'
;MHTHQPRRLRPRQLPPTVADALYQLQAALVVLLVILAPVALALTPYERIYTDGVYHAPHGADPLYPLRAGLVALGLLAPVVGLGGTLAAIATRRRDPARVILQASLTVFAGALGWRCYPYWANGVFSAYAGRAPVTDFDPKALIPATWIGNAWIAGVLLLYPLAWVGGGILLATVSWVTRRQGWRVVVPTVGVVAATLATFLVTPRYLWWLMD
;
A
#
# COMPACT_ATOMS: atom_id res chain seq x y z
N MET A 1 -39.31 -50.62 -4.82
CA MET A 1 -39.36 -49.14 -4.88
C MET A 1 -37.96 -48.61 -4.60
N HIS A 2 -37.21 -48.24 -5.65
CA HIS A 2 -35.88 -47.64 -5.51
C HIS A 2 -36.01 -46.12 -5.54
N THR A 3 -35.68 -45.47 -4.42
CA THR A 3 -35.60 -44.03 -4.27
C THR A 3 -34.30 -43.51 -4.91
N HIS A 4 -34.42 -42.97 -6.13
CA HIS A 4 -33.33 -42.24 -6.77
C HIS A 4 -33.12 -40.91 -6.02
N GLN A 5 -32.04 -40.82 -5.23
CA GLN A 5 -31.59 -39.52 -4.73
C GLN A 5 -31.00 -38.69 -5.88
N PRO A 6 -31.43 -37.42 -6.06
CA PRO A 6 -30.86 -36.56 -7.07
C PRO A 6 -29.40 -36.25 -6.72
N ARG A 7 -28.49 -36.66 -7.60
CA ARG A 7 -27.08 -36.26 -7.59
C ARG A 7 -27.03 -34.73 -7.57
N ARG A 8 -26.63 -34.13 -6.45
CA ARG A 8 -26.31 -32.71 -6.36
C ARG A 8 -25.16 -32.44 -7.34
N LEU A 9 -25.49 -31.80 -8.47
CA LEU A 9 -24.50 -31.30 -9.41
C LEU A 9 -23.56 -30.39 -8.63
N ARG A 10 -22.27 -30.76 -8.56
CA ARG A 10 -21.23 -29.89 -7.99
C ARG A 10 -21.32 -28.55 -8.73
N PRO A 11 -21.35 -27.41 -8.02
CA PRO A 11 -21.36 -26.12 -8.67
C PRO A 11 -20.13 -26.03 -9.58
N ARG A 12 -20.38 -25.88 -10.88
CA ARG A 12 -19.35 -25.72 -11.90
C ARG A 12 -18.58 -24.44 -11.52
N GLN A 13 -17.32 -24.59 -11.10
CA GLN A 13 -16.48 -23.43 -10.79
C GLN A 13 -16.31 -22.64 -12.09
N LEU A 14 -16.96 -21.48 -12.16
CA LEU A 14 -16.73 -20.52 -13.23
C LEU A 14 -15.26 -20.06 -13.17
N PRO A 15 -14.61 -19.85 -14.32
CA PRO A 15 -13.25 -19.34 -14.35
C PRO A 15 -13.14 -18.01 -13.57
N PRO A 16 -12.01 -17.74 -12.89
CA PRO A 16 -11.82 -16.51 -12.15
C PRO A 16 -11.98 -15.33 -13.09
N THR A 17 -12.80 -14.36 -12.70
CA THR A 17 -12.92 -13.14 -13.49
C THR A 17 -11.65 -12.31 -13.33
N VAL A 18 -11.41 -11.37 -14.25
CA VAL A 18 -10.30 -10.41 -14.15
C VAL A 18 -10.26 -9.72 -12.78
N ALA A 19 -11.43 -9.38 -12.21
CA ALA A 19 -11.51 -8.78 -10.87
C ALA A 19 -11.01 -9.71 -9.74
N ASP A 20 -11.24 -11.02 -9.85
CA ASP A 20 -10.76 -11.99 -8.85
C ASP A 20 -9.24 -12.16 -8.94
N ALA A 21 -8.69 -12.19 -10.16
CA ALA A 21 -7.25 -12.26 -10.39
C ALA A 21 -6.53 -11.01 -9.86
N LEU A 22 -7.10 -9.82 -10.10
CA LEU A 22 -6.57 -8.56 -9.59
C LEU A 22 -6.63 -8.48 -8.05
N TYR A 23 -7.73 -8.95 -7.44
CA TYR A 23 -7.83 -9.06 -5.98
C TYR A 23 -6.73 -9.97 -5.41
N GLN A 24 -6.55 -11.17 -5.99
CA GLN A 24 -5.56 -12.14 -5.52
C GLN A 24 -4.14 -11.60 -5.67
N LEU A 25 -3.83 -10.98 -6.81
CA LEU A 25 -2.55 -10.35 -7.06
C LEU A 25 -2.29 -9.22 -6.05
N GLN A 26 -3.28 -8.33 -5.83
CA GLN A 26 -3.13 -7.26 -4.84
C GLN A 26 -2.90 -7.82 -3.43
N ALA A 27 -3.67 -8.83 -3.02
CA ALA A 27 -3.50 -9.44 -1.71
C ALA A 27 -2.09 -10.04 -1.56
N ALA A 28 -1.59 -10.74 -2.59
CA ALA A 28 -0.24 -11.27 -2.60
C ALA A 28 0.83 -10.16 -2.52
N LEU A 29 0.65 -9.07 -3.28
CA LEU A 29 1.54 -7.90 -3.23
C LEU A 29 1.54 -7.25 -1.85
N VAL A 30 0.36 -7.07 -1.23
CA VAL A 30 0.24 -6.50 0.12
C VAL A 30 0.92 -7.39 1.16
N VAL A 31 0.72 -8.71 1.10
CA VAL A 31 1.41 -9.65 1.99
C VAL A 31 2.92 -9.58 1.81
N LEU A 32 3.39 -9.55 0.56
CA LEU A 32 4.80 -9.42 0.25
C LEU A 32 5.38 -8.10 0.79
N LEU A 33 4.66 -6.98 0.66
CA LEU A 33 5.06 -5.69 1.26
C LEU A 33 5.12 -5.78 2.79
N VAL A 34 4.16 -6.43 3.44
CA VAL A 34 4.22 -6.58 4.91
C VAL A 34 5.43 -7.42 5.32
N ILE A 35 5.74 -8.50 4.59
CA ILE A 35 6.91 -9.36 4.86
C ILE A 35 8.23 -8.62 4.63
N LEU A 36 8.30 -7.76 3.62
CA LEU A 36 9.51 -7.01 3.27
C LEU A 36 9.68 -5.70 4.05
N ALA A 37 8.68 -5.27 4.82
CA ALA A 37 8.75 -4.05 5.62
C ALA A 37 9.95 -4.01 6.59
N PRO A 38 10.31 -5.09 7.31
CA PRO A 38 11.50 -5.10 8.17
C PRO A 38 12.80 -4.85 7.41
N VAL A 39 12.90 -5.39 6.18
CA VAL A 39 14.07 -5.15 5.30
C VAL A 39 14.14 -3.67 4.93
N ALA A 40 13.01 -3.09 4.50
CA ALA A 40 12.95 -1.68 4.15
C ALA A 40 13.28 -0.75 5.34
N LEU A 41 12.75 -1.06 6.53
CA LEU A 41 13.00 -0.30 7.76
C LEU A 41 14.45 -0.36 8.26
N ALA A 42 15.17 -1.43 7.90
CA ALA A 42 16.57 -1.63 8.30
C ALA A 42 17.57 -0.90 7.39
N LEU A 43 17.12 -0.39 6.23
CA LEU A 43 18.00 0.31 5.30
C LEU A 43 18.49 1.63 5.91
N THR A 44 19.79 1.84 5.85
CA THR A 44 20.41 3.12 6.20
C THR A 44 20.48 4.02 4.96
N PRO A 45 20.60 5.34 5.12
CA PRO A 45 20.79 6.25 3.99
C PRO A 45 22.08 5.98 3.21
N TYR A 46 22.11 6.36 1.94
CA TYR A 46 23.34 6.29 1.14
C TYR A 46 24.34 7.36 1.59
N GLU A 47 25.52 6.96 2.07
CA GLU A 47 26.44 7.87 2.78
C GLU A 47 26.93 9.06 1.94
N ARG A 48 27.05 8.90 0.62
CA ARG A 48 27.52 9.99 -0.25
C ARG A 48 26.58 11.20 -0.28
N ILE A 49 25.33 11.07 0.18
CA ILE A 49 24.44 12.23 0.32
C ILE A 49 24.98 13.26 1.33
N TYR A 50 25.75 12.82 2.33
CA TYR A 50 26.33 13.69 3.35
C TYR A 50 27.55 14.47 2.85
N THR A 51 28.18 14.02 1.76
CA THR A 51 29.35 14.66 1.16
C THR A 51 29.01 15.44 -0.09
N ASP A 52 28.19 14.86 -0.97
CA ASP A 52 27.88 15.42 -2.29
C ASP A 52 26.55 16.20 -2.28
N GLY A 53 25.74 16.03 -1.23
CA GLY A 53 24.38 16.53 -1.17
C GLY A 53 23.39 15.60 -1.87
N VAL A 54 22.12 15.65 -1.43
CA VAL A 54 21.08 14.69 -1.85
C VAL A 54 20.77 14.69 -3.35
N TYR A 55 20.98 15.85 -3.99
CA TYR A 55 20.74 16.07 -5.42
C TYR A 55 21.91 15.68 -6.32
N HIS A 56 23.14 15.67 -5.81
CA HIS A 56 24.33 15.40 -6.61
C HIS A 56 24.97 14.05 -6.26
N ALA A 57 24.55 13.41 -5.17
CA ALA A 57 24.99 12.07 -4.82
C ALA A 57 24.76 11.11 -6.00
N PRO A 58 25.79 10.35 -6.42
CA PRO A 58 25.65 9.41 -7.53
C PRO A 58 24.91 8.16 -7.04
N HIS A 59 23.58 8.23 -6.98
CA HIS A 59 22.73 7.13 -6.51
C HIS A 59 22.96 5.80 -7.24
N GLY A 60 23.40 5.84 -8.50
CA GLY A 60 23.78 4.65 -9.27
C GLY A 60 25.06 3.95 -8.76
N ALA A 61 25.84 4.62 -7.91
CA ALA A 61 27.01 4.05 -7.23
C ALA A 61 26.67 3.54 -5.81
N ASP A 62 25.41 3.63 -5.36
CA ASP A 62 24.95 2.96 -4.15
C ASP A 62 24.84 1.44 -4.41
N PRO A 63 25.62 0.59 -3.73
CA PRO A 63 25.55 -0.87 -3.90
C PRO A 63 24.16 -1.44 -3.61
N LEU A 64 23.36 -0.76 -2.78
CA LEU A 64 22.01 -1.18 -2.40
C LEU A 64 20.93 -0.57 -3.31
N TYR A 65 21.28 0.28 -4.27
CA TYR A 65 20.29 0.94 -5.13
C TYR A 65 19.32 -0.03 -5.82
N PRO A 66 19.75 -1.17 -6.39
CA PRO A 66 18.81 -2.12 -7.01
C PRO A 66 17.77 -2.68 -6.04
N LEU A 67 18.17 -2.95 -4.79
CA LEU A 67 17.26 -3.41 -3.74
C LEU A 67 16.28 -2.31 -3.35
N ARG A 68 16.76 -1.09 -3.10
CA ARG A 68 15.91 0.06 -2.75
C ARG A 68 14.89 0.36 -3.85
N ALA A 69 15.35 0.43 -5.09
CA ALA A 69 14.53 0.64 -6.28
C ALA A 69 13.48 -0.47 -6.43
N GLY A 70 13.87 -1.74 -6.25
CA GLY A 70 12.94 -2.87 -6.32
C GLY A 70 11.85 -2.81 -5.26
N LEU A 71 12.20 -2.50 -4.01
CA LEU A 71 11.25 -2.32 -2.91
C LEU A 71 10.28 -1.17 -3.20
N VAL A 72 10.79 -0.04 -3.67
CA VAL A 72 9.97 1.13 -4.06
C VAL A 72 9.05 0.78 -5.21
N ALA A 73 9.55 0.20 -6.30
CA ALA A 73 8.75 -0.16 -7.46
C ALA A 73 7.62 -1.14 -7.09
N LEU A 74 7.91 -2.13 -6.25
CA LEU A 74 6.91 -3.05 -5.71
C LEU A 74 5.84 -2.31 -4.90
N GLY A 75 6.25 -1.39 -4.03
CA GLY A 75 5.36 -0.53 -3.25
C GLY A 75 4.47 0.34 -4.15
N LEU A 76 5.02 0.86 -5.25
CA LEU A 76 4.26 1.67 -6.19
C LEU A 76 3.23 0.86 -6.99
N LEU A 77 3.56 -0.40 -7.33
CA LEU A 77 2.71 -1.28 -8.14
C LEU A 77 1.45 -1.74 -7.40
N ALA A 78 1.55 -2.05 -6.11
CA ALA A 78 0.45 -2.64 -5.34
C ALA A 78 -0.86 -1.82 -5.37
N PRO A 79 -0.88 -0.50 -5.11
CA PRO A 79 -2.11 0.29 -5.20
C PRO A 79 -2.60 0.50 -6.64
N VAL A 80 -1.72 0.47 -7.65
CA VAL A 80 -2.14 0.54 -9.07
C VAL A 80 -2.95 -0.70 -9.45
N VAL A 81 -2.46 -1.88 -9.09
CA VAL A 81 -3.19 -3.15 -9.26
C VAL A 81 -4.50 -3.11 -8.47
N GLY A 82 -4.45 -2.62 -7.23
CA GLY A 82 -5.62 -2.51 -6.36
C GLY A 82 -6.72 -1.59 -6.89
N LEU A 83 -6.33 -0.44 -7.45
CA LEU A 83 -7.24 0.50 -8.10
C LEU A 83 -7.90 -0.14 -9.31
N GLY A 84 -7.12 -0.80 -10.19
CA GLY A 84 -7.65 -1.55 -11.32
C GLY A 84 -8.67 -2.62 -10.89
N GLY A 85 -8.36 -3.36 -9.82
CA GLY A 85 -9.27 -4.36 -9.26
C GLY A 85 -10.53 -3.74 -8.64
N THR A 86 -10.41 -2.61 -7.94
CA THR A 86 -11.56 -1.87 -7.38
C THR A 86 -12.49 -1.38 -8.50
N LEU A 87 -11.93 -0.76 -9.55
CA LEU A 87 -12.69 -0.28 -10.69
C LEU A 87 -13.35 -1.43 -11.46
N ALA A 88 -12.64 -2.54 -11.67
CA ALA A 88 -13.21 -3.74 -12.31
C ALA A 88 -14.35 -4.33 -11.46
N ALA A 89 -14.21 -4.38 -10.14
CA ALA A 89 -15.26 -4.87 -9.24
C ALA A 89 -16.51 -3.98 -9.27
N ILE A 90 -16.34 -2.66 -9.34
CA ILE A 90 -17.45 -1.69 -9.50
C ILE A 90 -18.10 -1.84 -10.87
N ALA A 91 -17.31 -1.87 -11.95
CA ALA A 91 -17.79 -1.91 -13.33
C ALA A 91 -18.55 -3.19 -13.66
N THR A 92 -18.14 -4.32 -13.08
CA THR A 92 -18.81 -5.62 -13.26
C THR A 92 -20.16 -5.71 -12.53
N ARG A 93 -20.59 -4.62 -11.83
CA ARG A 93 -21.82 -4.56 -11.01
C ARG A 93 -21.98 -5.79 -10.12
N ARG A 94 -20.87 -6.35 -9.64
CA ARG A 94 -20.88 -7.50 -8.76
C ARG A 94 -21.72 -7.14 -7.54
N ARG A 95 -22.82 -7.86 -7.33
CA ARG A 95 -23.81 -7.63 -6.25
C ARG A 95 -23.25 -7.89 -4.84
N ASP A 96 -21.92 -8.00 -4.68
CA ASP A 96 -21.25 -8.24 -3.42
C ASP A 96 -20.54 -6.96 -2.94
N PRO A 97 -21.27 -6.04 -2.28
CA PRO A 97 -20.70 -4.79 -1.78
C PRO A 97 -19.55 -5.03 -0.79
N ALA A 98 -19.54 -6.15 -0.06
CA ALA A 98 -18.48 -6.47 0.88
C ALA A 98 -17.14 -6.70 0.19
N ARG A 99 -17.12 -7.37 -0.96
CA ARG A 99 -15.88 -7.55 -1.75
C ARG A 99 -15.35 -6.21 -2.26
N VAL A 100 -16.23 -5.32 -2.72
CA VAL A 100 -15.83 -3.99 -3.21
C VAL A 100 -15.22 -3.17 -2.07
N ILE A 101 -15.85 -3.19 -0.89
CA ILE A 101 -15.35 -2.48 0.30
C ILE A 101 -13.99 -3.03 0.73
N LEU A 102 -13.82 -4.35 0.77
CA LEU A 102 -12.55 -4.97 1.15
C LEU A 102 -11.44 -4.65 0.14
N GLN A 103 -11.73 -4.74 -1.16
CA GLN A 103 -10.82 -4.38 -2.24
C GLN A 103 -10.40 -2.90 -2.16
N ALA A 104 -11.36 -2.00 -1.93
CA ALA A 104 -11.09 -0.58 -1.73
C ALA A 104 -10.23 -0.33 -0.49
N SER A 105 -10.51 -1.01 0.62
CA SER A 105 -9.74 -0.90 1.86
C SER A 105 -8.29 -1.36 1.68
N LEU A 106 -8.09 -2.51 1.03
CA LEU A 106 -6.75 -3.01 0.68
C LEU A 106 -6.02 -2.05 -0.25
N THR A 107 -6.72 -1.33 -1.12
CA THR A 107 -6.12 -0.36 -2.05
C THR A 107 -5.63 0.87 -1.30
N VAL A 108 -6.42 1.40 -0.37
CA VAL A 108 -6.00 2.50 0.50
C VAL A 108 -4.81 2.08 1.36
N PHE A 109 -4.84 0.88 1.95
CA PHE A 109 -3.71 0.35 2.71
C PHE A 109 -2.45 0.20 1.87
N ALA A 110 -2.56 -0.39 0.68
CA ALA A 110 -1.45 -0.54 -0.26
C ALA A 110 -0.89 0.83 -0.69
N GLY A 111 -1.73 1.86 -0.84
CA GLY A 111 -1.29 3.22 -1.11
C GLY A 111 -0.50 3.81 0.05
N ALA A 112 -1.03 3.74 1.27
CA ALA A 112 -0.36 4.25 2.47
C ALA A 112 0.97 3.53 2.74
N LEU A 113 1.00 2.22 2.61
CA LEU A 113 2.21 1.43 2.80
C LEU A 113 3.19 1.62 1.64
N GLY A 114 2.74 1.36 0.41
CA GLY A 114 3.60 1.26 -0.76
C GLY A 114 4.04 2.60 -1.34
N TRP A 115 3.16 3.60 -1.46
CA TRP A 115 3.55 4.91 -1.96
C TRP A 115 4.18 5.76 -0.85
N ARG A 116 3.58 5.82 0.34
CA ARG A 116 4.14 6.70 1.37
C ARG A 116 5.29 6.06 2.15
N CYS A 117 5.10 4.87 2.72
CA CYS A 117 6.11 4.30 3.64
C CYS A 117 7.35 3.74 2.94
N TYR A 118 7.17 3.00 1.84
CA TYR A 118 8.29 2.32 1.19
C TYR A 118 9.39 3.25 0.66
N PRO A 119 9.09 4.33 -0.06
CA PRO A 119 10.10 5.33 -0.45
C PRO A 119 10.80 5.94 0.75
N TYR A 120 10.07 6.23 1.83
CA TYR A 120 10.64 6.76 3.07
C TYR A 120 11.60 5.78 3.74
N TRP A 121 11.20 4.51 3.87
CA TRP A 121 12.00 3.46 4.50
C TRP A 121 13.19 3.06 3.63
N ALA A 122 12.96 2.82 2.34
CA ALA A 122 13.99 2.38 1.42
C ALA A 122 15.09 3.41 1.18
N ASN A 123 14.79 4.71 1.28
CA ASN A 123 15.81 5.76 1.28
C ASN A 123 16.54 5.92 2.62
N GLY A 124 16.16 5.14 3.64
CA GLY A 124 16.77 5.16 4.97
C GLY A 124 16.35 6.32 5.86
N VAL A 125 15.33 7.07 5.47
CA VAL A 125 14.88 8.27 6.19
C VAL A 125 14.37 7.89 7.59
N PHE A 126 13.64 6.79 7.72
CA PHE A 126 13.24 6.26 9.02
C PHE A 126 14.45 5.96 9.93
N SER A 127 15.49 5.34 9.38
CA SER A 127 16.72 5.04 10.12
C SER A 127 17.40 6.33 10.61
N ALA A 128 17.43 7.38 9.78
CA ALA A 128 17.95 8.70 10.17
C ALA A 128 17.14 9.30 11.34
N TYR A 129 15.80 9.37 11.23
CA TYR A 129 14.94 9.90 12.30
C TYR A 129 14.95 9.05 13.58
N ALA A 130 15.29 7.77 13.49
CA ALA A 130 15.53 6.90 14.65
C ALA A 130 16.89 7.16 15.32
N GLY A 131 17.63 8.20 14.91
CA GLY A 131 18.91 8.60 15.50
C GLY A 131 20.11 7.81 14.98
N ARG A 132 19.94 7.03 13.91
CA ARG A 132 21.04 6.23 13.33
C ARG A 132 21.85 6.99 12.28
N ALA A 133 21.39 8.17 11.86
CA ALA A 133 22.09 9.05 10.93
C ALA A 133 21.62 10.51 11.03
N PRO A 134 22.41 11.51 10.58
CA PRO A 134 22.03 12.93 10.59
C PRO A 134 20.80 13.20 9.71
N VAL A 135 19.83 13.94 10.22
CA VAL A 135 18.52 14.13 9.55
C VAL A 135 18.47 15.36 8.65
N THR A 136 19.37 16.32 8.86
CA THR A 136 19.36 17.64 8.21
C THR A 136 19.62 17.61 6.71
N ASP A 137 20.12 16.49 6.19
CA ASP A 137 20.51 16.33 4.79
C ASP A 137 19.50 15.49 3.99
N PHE A 138 18.25 15.37 4.45
CA PHE A 138 17.20 14.66 3.71
C PHE A 138 16.20 15.63 3.09
N ASP A 139 16.06 15.55 1.77
CA ASP A 139 15.07 16.30 1.01
C ASP A 139 14.04 15.33 0.38
N PRO A 140 12.72 15.56 0.53
CA PRO A 140 11.69 14.73 -0.09
C PRO A 140 11.79 14.60 -1.62
N LYS A 141 12.38 15.59 -2.30
CA LYS A 141 12.62 15.57 -3.75
C LYS A 141 13.74 14.61 -4.15
N ALA A 142 14.52 14.12 -3.18
CA ALA A 142 15.55 13.12 -3.41
C ALA A 142 15.10 11.68 -3.09
N LEU A 143 13.82 11.47 -2.79
CA LEU A 143 13.23 10.14 -2.78
C LEU A 143 13.32 9.48 -4.17
N ILE A 144 13.49 8.17 -4.20
CA ILE A 144 13.61 7.41 -5.45
C ILE A 144 12.45 7.70 -6.44
N PRO A 145 11.17 7.75 -6.04
CA PRO A 145 10.11 8.12 -6.97
C PRO A 145 10.22 9.55 -7.50
N ALA A 146 10.69 10.50 -6.70
CA ALA A 146 10.87 11.88 -7.14
C ALA A 146 11.99 11.99 -8.18
N THR A 147 13.01 11.12 -8.15
CA THR A 147 14.02 11.07 -9.22
C THR A 147 13.50 10.39 -10.50
N TRP A 148 12.48 9.53 -10.40
CA TRP A 148 11.88 8.85 -11.56
C TRP A 148 10.79 9.66 -12.25
N ILE A 149 9.88 10.27 -11.49
CA ILE A 149 8.68 10.95 -12.00
C ILE A 149 8.56 12.41 -11.54
N GLY A 150 9.59 12.96 -10.90
CA GLY A 150 9.64 14.36 -10.48
C GLY A 150 8.59 14.72 -9.42
N ASN A 151 8.19 16.00 -9.43
CA ASN A 151 7.23 16.56 -8.48
C ASN A 151 5.82 15.93 -8.55
N ALA A 152 5.49 15.19 -9.62
CA ALA A 152 4.24 14.45 -9.72
C ALA A 152 4.08 13.45 -8.56
N TRP A 153 5.20 12.92 -8.07
CA TRP A 153 5.27 12.08 -6.88
C TRP A 153 4.65 12.75 -5.65
N ILE A 154 5.11 13.97 -5.36
CA ILE A 154 4.74 14.72 -4.15
C ILE A 154 3.24 14.96 -4.14
N ALA A 155 2.65 15.34 -5.28
CA ALA A 155 1.20 15.50 -5.42
C ALA A 155 0.45 14.18 -5.12
N GLY A 156 0.93 13.05 -5.64
CA GLY A 156 0.34 11.73 -5.38
C GLY A 156 0.36 11.36 -3.90
N VAL A 157 1.48 11.61 -3.21
CA VAL A 157 1.61 11.36 -1.77
C VAL A 157 0.73 12.28 -0.94
N LEU A 158 0.66 13.57 -1.28
CA LEU A 158 -0.21 14.52 -0.57
C LEU A 158 -1.68 14.14 -0.68
N LEU A 159 -2.12 13.58 -1.80
CA LEU A 159 -3.48 13.07 -1.97
C LEU A 159 -3.77 11.82 -1.11
N LEU A 160 -2.76 11.01 -0.76
CA LEU A 160 -2.96 9.84 0.10
C LEU A 160 -3.39 10.20 1.52
N TYR A 161 -3.02 11.37 2.02
CA TYR A 161 -3.44 11.83 3.35
C TYR A 161 -4.97 12.01 3.46
N PRO A 162 -5.62 12.88 2.69
CA PRO A 162 -7.07 13.01 2.73
C PRO A 162 -7.75 11.71 2.29
N LEU A 163 -7.19 10.95 1.33
CA LEU A 163 -7.76 9.65 0.95
C LEU A 163 -7.73 8.62 2.09
N ALA A 164 -6.66 8.56 2.89
CA ALA A 164 -6.59 7.65 4.03
C ALA A 164 -7.51 8.10 5.18
N TRP A 165 -7.61 9.40 5.45
CA TRP A 165 -8.48 9.94 6.51
C TRP A 165 -9.96 9.88 6.12
N VAL A 166 -10.33 10.48 4.99
CA VAL A 166 -11.72 10.52 4.51
C VAL A 166 -12.15 9.14 4.05
N GLY A 167 -11.31 8.45 3.25
CA GLY A 167 -11.59 7.09 2.80
C GLY A 167 -11.64 6.10 3.96
N GLY A 168 -10.73 6.20 4.93
CA GLY A 168 -10.77 5.40 6.15
C GLY A 168 -12.07 5.61 6.95
N GLY A 169 -12.49 6.88 7.13
CA GLY A 169 -13.76 7.21 7.77
C GLY A 169 -14.98 6.64 7.02
N ILE A 170 -15.02 6.79 5.70
CA ILE A 170 -16.08 6.23 4.85
C ILE A 170 -16.10 4.70 4.94
N LEU A 171 -14.93 4.05 4.91
CA LEU A 171 -14.83 2.60 5.03
C LEU A 171 -15.33 2.13 6.41
N LEU A 172 -14.96 2.81 7.50
CA LEU A 172 -15.46 2.49 8.84
C LEU A 172 -16.97 2.68 8.98
N ALA A 173 -17.51 3.77 8.44
CA ALA A 173 -18.95 4.02 8.43
C ALA A 173 -19.68 2.94 7.61
N THR A 174 -19.13 2.57 6.46
CA THR A 174 -19.68 1.51 5.60
C THR A 174 -19.61 0.16 6.30
N VAL A 175 -18.53 -0.17 6.99
CA VAL A 175 -18.40 -1.39 7.81
C VAL A 175 -19.39 -1.38 8.97
N SER A 176 -19.60 -0.24 9.63
CA SER A 176 -20.58 -0.09 10.72
C SER A 176 -22.04 -0.24 10.24
N TRP A 177 -22.29 0.04 8.96
CA TRP A 177 -23.58 -0.22 8.32
C TRP A 177 -23.69 -1.69 7.86
N VAL A 178 -22.61 -2.26 7.31
CA VAL A 178 -22.54 -3.64 6.80
C VAL A 178 -22.46 -4.68 7.91
N THR A 179 -21.86 -4.39 9.07
CA THR A 179 -21.84 -5.21 10.31
C THR A 179 -23.25 -5.66 10.69
N ARG A 180 -24.23 -4.76 10.55
CA ARG A 180 -25.64 -5.04 10.84
C ARG A 180 -26.27 -6.04 9.86
N ARG A 181 -25.62 -6.35 8.72
CA ARG A 181 -26.19 -7.12 7.61
C ARG A 181 -25.35 -8.32 7.12
N GLN A 182 -24.03 -8.33 7.28
CA GLN A 182 -23.14 -9.33 6.65
C GLN A 182 -22.31 -10.19 7.61
N GLY A 183 -22.39 -9.91 8.92
CA GLY A 183 -21.71 -10.71 9.95
C GLY A 183 -20.19 -10.52 10.01
N TRP A 184 -19.57 -11.10 11.04
CA TRP A 184 -18.20 -10.80 11.47
C TRP A 184 -17.10 -11.07 10.43
N ARG A 185 -17.35 -11.95 9.45
CA ARG A 185 -16.33 -12.39 8.46
C ARG A 185 -15.85 -11.28 7.53
N VAL A 186 -16.65 -10.24 7.30
CA VAL A 186 -16.28 -9.07 6.47
C VAL A 186 -15.76 -7.92 7.34
N VAL A 187 -16.34 -7.80 8.53
CA VAL A 187 -16.11 -6.69 9.46
C VAL A 187 -14.68 -6.73 9.98
N VAL A 188 -14.28 -7.88 10.54
CA VAL A 188 -12.97 -8.06 11.16
C VAL A 188 -11.82 -7.74 10.20
N PRO A 189 -11.76 -8.31 8.97
CA PRO A 189 -10.66 -7.99 8.07
C PRO A 189 -10.69 -6.53 7.63
N THR A 190 -11.86 -5.93 7.40
CA THR A 190 -11.93 -4.53 6.96
C THR A 190 -11.46 -3.57 8.06
N VAL A 191 -11.93 -3.76 9.30
CA VAL A 191 -11.45 -2.98 10.46
C VAL A 191 -9.95 -3.18 10.65
N GLY A 192 -9.46 -4.42 10.54
CA GLY A 192 -8.05 -4.73 10.63
C GLY A 192 -7.21 -3.98 9.59
N VAL A 193 -7.67 -3.94 8.34
CA VAL A 193 -6.99 -3.21 7.25
C VAL A 193 -7.01 -1.70 7.48
N VAL A 194 -8.13 -1.13 7.93
CA VAL A 194 -8.21 0.31 8.26
C VAL A 194 -7.29 0.63 9.44
N ALA A 195 -7.32 -0.16 10.51
CA ALA A 195 -6.45 0.02 11.66
C ALA A 195 -4.97 -0.08 11.27
N ALA A 196 -4.60 -1.07 10.43
CA ALA A 196 -3.26 -1.20 9.89
C ALA A 196 -2.87 0.01 9.03
N THR A 197 -3.79 0.52 8.22
CA THR A 197 -3.59 1.75 7.43
C THR A 197 -3.26 2.92 8.34
N LEU A 198 -4.07 3.16 9.38
CA LEU A 198 -3.81 4.25 10.33
C LEU A 198 -2.48 4.04 11.08
N ALA A 199 -2.15 2.80 11.46
CA ALA A 199 -0.88 2.48 12.10
C ALA A 199 0.34 2.80 11.20
N THR A 200 0.22 2.73 9.87
CA THR A 200 1.31 3.15 8.96
C THR A 200 1.72 4.62 9.14
N PHE A 201 0.79 5.48 9.59
CA PHE A 201 1.08 6.90 9.85
C PHE A 201 1.89 7.08 11.14
N LEU A 202 1.85 6.13 12.07
CA LEU A 202 2.62 6.16 13.32
C LEU A 202 4.08 5.74 13.10
N VAL A 203 4.34 4.85 12.13
CA VAL A 203 5.68 4.32 11.82
C VAL A 203 6.45 5.17 10.79
N THR A 204 5.96 6.37 10.49
CA THR A 204 6.61 7.37 9.63
C THR A 204 6.47 8.76 10.28
N PRO A 205 7.10 8.96 11.46
CA PRO A 205 6.96 10.19 12.21
C PRO A 205 7.51 11.38 11.40
N ARG A 206 6.87 12.55 11.56
CA ARG A 206 7.26 13.80 10.90
C ARG A 206 7.24 13.77 9.37
N TYR A 207 6.68 12.72 8.75
CA TYR A 207 6.64 12.61 7.29
C TYR A 207 5.97 13.82 6.61
N LEU A 208 4.87 14.38 7.17
CA LEU A 208 4.27 15.60 6.61
C LEU A 208 5.21 16.79 6.67
N TRP A 209 5.82 17.01 7.83
CA TRP A 209 6.77 18.10 8.03
C TRP A 209 7.93 17.99 7.05
N TRP A 210 8.48 16.79 6.93
CA TRP A 210 9.59 16.50 6.03
C TRP A 210 9.21 16.59 4.55
N LEU A 211 7.97 16.21 4.17
CA LEU A 211 7.51 16.29 2.78
C LEU A 211 7.20 17.74 2.34
N MET A 212 6.93 18.64 3.30
CA MET A 212 6.55 20.03 3.04
C MET A 212 7.71 21.03 3.14
N ASP A 213 8.87 20.59 3.65
CA ASP A 213 10.16 21.31 3.63
C ASP A 213 10.76 21.26 2.21
#